data_AF-A0A6J4Y287-F1
#
_entry.id   AF-A0A6J4Y287-F1
#
_cell.length_a   1.000
_cell.length_b   1.000
_cell.length_c   1.000
_cell.angle_alpha   90.00
_cell.angle_beta   90.00
_cell.angle_gamma   90.00
#
_symmetry.space_group_name_H-M   'P 1'
#
loop_
_entity.id
_entity.type
_entity.pdbx_description
1 polymer ?
#
loop_
_entity_poly.entity_id
_entity_poly.type
_entity_poly.pdbx_seq_one_letter_code
_entity_poly.pdbx_strand_id
1 'polypeptide(L)'
;MPVLQTEKLVRKQFLISPSQIKKLDRIARDEGTSVAEIVRVAIDNYNPDIAPFADLDAPELIDLVSTRLKEAIASTQKANRKIDRTLKELSKGIL
;
A
#
# COMPACT_ATOMS: atom_id res chain seq x y z
N MET A 1 2.54 -9.43 -29.76
CA MET A 1 1.63 -9.33 -28.61
C MET A 1 1.83 -10.57 -27.76
N PRO A 2 2.40 -10.50 -26.54
CA PRO A 2 2.48 -11.68 -25.70
C PRO A 2 1.06 -12.07 -25.28
N VAL A 3 0.68 -13.32 -25.56
CA VAL A 3 -0.57 -13.90 -25.08
C VAL A 3 -0.40 -14.10 -23.58
N LEU A 4 -1.11 -13.31 -22.77
CA LEU A 4 -1.25 -13.59 -21.34
C LEU A 4 -1.96 -14.95 -21.24
N GLN A 5 -1.22 -16.02 -20.98
CA GLN A 5 -1.80 -17.31 -20.64
C GLN A 5 -2.58 -17.11 -19.34
N THR A 6 -3.89 -16.92 -19.46
CA THR A 6 -4.79 -16.96 -18.32
C THR A 6 -4.79 -18.39 -17.81
N GLU A 7 -4.16 -18.62 -16.66
CA GLU A 7 -4.18 -19.94 -16.03
C GLU A 7 -5.63 -20.40 -15.85
N LYS A 8 -5.87 -21.69 -16.11
CA LYS A 8 -7.21 -22.27 -16.03
C LYS A 8 -7.66 -22.29 -14.57
N LEU A 9 -8.50 -21.35 -14.20
CA LEU A 9 -9.09 -21.28 -12.86
C LEU A 9 -9.99 -22.50 -12.61
N VAL A 10 -9.79 -23.14 -11.46
CA VAL A 10 -10.59 -24.27 -10.99
C VAL A 10 -11.34 -23.90 -9.72
N ARG A 11 -12.62 -24.31 -9.62
CA ARG A 11 -13.41 -24.09 -8.41
C ARG A 11 -12.97 -25.07 -7.33
N LYS A 12 -12.49 -24.54 -6.20
CA LYS A 12 -12.21 -25.31 -4.98
C LYS A 12 -13.12 -24.83 -3.85
N GLN A 13 -13.80 -25.75 -3.19
CA GLN A 13 -14.62 -25.45 -2.01
C GLN A 13 -13.87 -25.82 -0.74
N PHE A 14 -13.94 -24.96 0.27
CA PHE A 14 -13.40 -25.15 1.60
C PHE A 14 -14.37 -24.56 2.63
N LEU A 15 -14.26 -24.98 3.89
CA LEU A 15 -15.07 -24.48 4.99
C LEU A 15 -14.36 -23.32 5.67
N ILE A 16 -15.10 -22.24 5.94
CA ILE A 16 -14.63 -21.08 6.71
C ILE A 16 -15.68 -20.69 7.75
N SER A 17 -15.21 -20.18 8.87
CA SER A 17 -16.09 -19.72 9.94
C SER A 17 -16.86 -18.44 9.54
N PRO A 18 -18.06 -18.20 10.10
CA PRO A 18 -18.81 -16.97 9.83
C PRO A 18 -18.05 -15.69 10.17
N SER A 19 -17.16 -15.72 11.16
CA SER A 19 -16.32 -14.58 11.53
C SER A 19 -15.25 -14.29 10.46
N GLN A 20 -14.70 -15.31 9.81
CA GLN A 20 -13.77 -15.14 8.69
C GLN A 20 -14.47 -14.60 7.45
N ILE A 21 -15.71 -15.03 7.17
CA ILE A 21 -16.52 -14.48 6.07
C ILE A 21 -16.70 -12.97 6.25
N LYS A 22 -17.12 -12.53 7.45
CA LYS A 22 -17.28 -11.09 7.76
C LYS A 22 -16.01 -10.29 7.55
N LYS A 23 -14.84 -10.87 7.88
CA LYS A 23 -13.53 -10.22 7.65
C LYS A 23 -13.24 -10.08 6.16
N LEU A 24 -13.39 -11.16 5.39
CA LEU A 24 -13.17 -11.16 3.94
C LEU A 24 -14.09 -10.16 3.23
N ASP A 25 -15.38 -10.13 3.58
CA ASP A 25 -16.35 -9.19 3.00
C ASP A 25 -16.02 -7.74 3.31
N ARG A 26 -15.43 -7.46 4.48
CA ARG A 26 -14.97 -6.11 4.83
C ARG A 26 -13.75 -5.73 3.98
N ILE A 27 -12.73 -6.58 3.94
CA ILE A 27 -11.50 -6.32 3.17
C ILE A 27 -11.84 -6.12 1.69
N ALA A 28 -12.67 -7.00 1.11
CA ALA A 28 -13.11 -6.90 -0.28
C ALA A 28 -13.84 -5.57 -0.57
N ARG A 29 -14.67 -5.08 0.37
CA ARG A 29 -15.34 -3.77 0.25
C ARG A 29 -14.34 -2.61 0.34
N ASP A 30 -13.43 -2.67 1.30
CA ASP A 30 -12.44 -1.61 1.53
C ASP A 30 -11.48 -1.48 0.32
N GLU A 31 -11.11 -2.61 -0.30
CA GLU A 31 -10.25 -2.68 -1.49
C GLU A 31 -11.01 -2.57 -2.84
N GLY A 32 -12.34 -2.46 -2.81
CA GLY A 32 -13.17 -2.35 -4.02
C GLY A 32 -13.06 -3.56 -4.98
N THR A 33 -12.80 -4.75 -4.45
CA THR A 33 -12.58 -5.97 -5.24
C THR A 33 -13.41 -7.16 -4.73
N SER A 34 -13.29 -8.32 -5.38
CA SER A 34 -14.01 -9.53 -4.98
C SER A 34 -13.29 -10.29 -3.87
N VAL A 35 -14.03 -11.01 -3.03
CA VAL A 35 -13.45 -11.92 -2.02
C VAL A 35 -12.52 -12.96 -2.66
N ALA A 36 -12.85 -13.45 -3.86
CA ALA A 36 -12.00 -14.39 -4.58
C ALA A 36 -10.65 -13.78 -4.99
N GLU A 37 -10.63 -12.49 -5.32
CA GLU A 37 -9.40 -11.76 -5.62
C GLU A 37 -8.55 -11.57 -4.37
N ILE A 38 -9.18 -11.19 -3.25
CA ILE A 38 -8.49 -11.08 -1.95
C ILE A 38 -7.82 -12.41 -1.58
N VAL A 39 -8.53 -13.53 -1.74
CA VAL A 39 -7.97 -14.86 -1.47
C VAL A 39 -6.83 -15.20 -2.42
N ARG A 40 -6.93 -14.84 -3.71
CA ARG A 40 -5.87 -15.07 -4.69
C ARG A 40 -4.60 -14.29 -4.33
N VAL A 41 -4.73 -12.99 -4.10
CA VAL A 41 -3.62 -12.12 -3.69
C VAL A 41 -3.00 -12.62 -2.40
N ALA A 42 -3.80 -13.05 -1.41
CA ALA A 42 -3.28 -13.60 -0.17
C ALA A 42 -2.47 -14.89 -0.38
N ILE A 43 -2.90 -15.76 -1.29
CA ILE A 43 -2.16 -16.98 -1.66
C ILE A 43 -0.87 -16.63 -2.41
N ASP A 44 -0.93 -15.71 -3.38
CA ASP A 44 0.23 -15.31 -4.18
C ASP A 44 1.33 -14.65 -3.32
N ASN A 45 0.92 -13.94 -2.27
CA ASN A 45 1.84 -13.32 -1.31
C ASN A 45 2.18 -14.23 -0.12
N TYR A 46 1.58 -15.42 -0.01
CA TYR A 46 1.90 -16.35 1.06
C TYR A 46 3.26 -16.99 0.80
N ASN A 47 4.24 -16.66 1.63
CA ASN A 47 5.56 -17.26 1.59
C ASN A 47 5.74 -18.21 2.79
N PRO A 48 5.71 -19.54 2.59
CA PRO A 48 5.79 -20.52 3.67
C PRO A 48 7.18 -20.62 4.31
N ASP A 49 8.23 -20.18 3.63
CA ASP A 49 9.61 -20.21 4.13
C ASP A 49 9.90 -19.02 5.06
N ILE A 50 8.96 -18.07 5.16
CA ILE A 50 8.90 -17.11 6.25
C ILE A 50 8.26 -17.83 7.45
N ALA A 51 9.05 -18.72 8.06
CA ALA A 51 8.84 -19.16 9.44
C ALA A 51 8.67 -17.91 10.35
N PRO A 52 8.05 -18.03 11.55
CA PRO A 52 7.34 -16.99 12.32
C PRO A 52 8.17 -15.81 12.88
N PHE A 53 9.25 -15.43 12.20
CA PHE A 53 10.19 -14.38 12.53
C PHE A 53 9.90 -13.04 11.85
N ALA A 54 8.86 -12.95 10.99
CA ALA A 54 8.42 -11.68 10.42
C ALA A 54 7.99 -10.64 11.47
N ASP A 55 7.72 -11.08 12.71
CA ASP A 55 7.38 -10.19 13.84
C ASP A 55 8.61 -9.68 14.64
N LEU A 56 9.85 -10.04 14.27
CA LEU A 56 11.04 -9.63 15.05
C LEU A 56 12.02 -8.68 14.34
N ASP A 57 12.06 -8.65 12.99
CA ASP A 57 12.95 -7.76 12.24
C ASP A 57 12.10 -6.98 11.22
N ALA A 58 11.70 -5.73 11.43
CA ALA A 58 12.65 -4.63 11.35
C ALA A 58 12.03 -3.30 11.83
N PRO A 59 11.87 -3.09 13.14
CA PRO A 59 11.58 -1.76 13.69
C PRO A 59 12.56 -0.70 13.16
N GLU A 60 13.82 -1.07 12.93
CA GLU A 60 14.83 -0.19 12.33
C GLU A 60 14.51 0.23 10.89
N LEU A 61 13.93 -0.65 10.07
CA LEU A 61 13.50 -0.30 8.71
C LEU A 61 12.28 0.63 8.75
N ILE A 62 11.34 0.39 9.66
CA ILE A 62 10.18 1.26 9.86
C ILE A 62 10.61 2.64 10.36
N ASP A 63 11.56 2.70 11.30
CA ASP A 63 12.13 3.95 11.80
C ASP A 63 12.92 4.70 10.72
N LEU A 64 13.67 3.99 9.88
CA LEU A 64 14.37 4.58 8.74
C LEU A 64 13.38 5.18 7.74
N VAL A 65 12.33 4.43 7.36
CA VAL A 65 11.28 4.91 6.45
C VAL A 65 10.55 6.12 7.04
N SER A 66 10.20 6.06 8.32
CA SER A 66 9.58 7.17 9.07
C SER A 66 10.44 8.43 9.05
N THR A 67 11.75 8.28 9.28
CA THR A 67 12.72 9.38 9.25
C THR A 67 12.81 9.99 7.85
N ARG A 68 12.97 9.17 6.81
CA ARG A 68 13.04 9.64 5.41
C ARG A 68 11.76 10.34 4.97
N LEU A 69 10.60 9.84 5.39
CA LEU A 69 9.32 10.48 5.09
C LEU A 69 9.20 11.86 5.74
N LYS A 70 9.62 12.01 7.01
CA LYS A 70 9.63 13.30 7.70
C LYS A 70 10.57 14.31 7.01
N GLU A 71 11.75 13.86 6.59
CA GLU A 71 12.70 14.69 5.83
C GLU A 71 12.09 15.19 4.52
N ALA A 72 11.45 14.29 3.76
CA ALA A 72 10.82 14.62 2.49
C ALA A 72 9.66 15.63 2.66
N ILE A 73 8.83 15.46 3.69
CA ILE A 73 7.75 16.41 4.03
C ILE A 73 8.33 17.77 4.38
N ALA A 74 9.35 17.83 5.25
CA ALA A 74 9.97 19.10 5.65
C ALA A 74 10.60 19.83 4.46
N SER A 75 11.30 19.10 3.58
CA SER A 75 11.88 19.64 2.35
C SER A 75 10.81 20.22 1.42
N THR A 76 9.72 19.48 1.21
CA THR A 76 8.59 19.91 0.36
C THR A 76 7.92 21.17 0.91
N GLN A 77 7.65 21.22 2.22
CA GLN A 77 7.08 22.41 2.85
C GLN A 77 8.00 23.64 2.72
N LYS A 78 9.31 23.45 2.87
CA LYS A 78 10.30 24.51 2.69
C LYS A 78 10.33 25.02 1.24
N ALA A 79 10.26 24.13 0.26
CA ALA A 79 10.17 24.48 -1.15
C ALA A 79 8.91 25.29 -1.44
N ASN A 80 7.74 24.83 -0.97
CA ASN A 80 6.47 25.54 -1.15
C ASN A 80 6.53 26.96 -0.57
N ARG A 81 7.03 27.12 0.67
CA ARG A 81 7.21 28.46 1.28
C ARG A 81 8.14 29.36 0.47
N LYS A 82 9.17 28.80 -0.16
CA LYS A 82 10.09 29.57 -1.01
C LYS A 82 9.39 30.02 -2.29
N ILE A 83 8.67 29.12 -2.94
CA ILE A 83 7.85 29.41 -4.13
C ILE A 83 6.83 30.51 -3.81
N ASP A 84 6.08 30.38 -2.72
CA ASP A 84 5.09 31.37 -2.30
C ASP A 84 5.70 32.76 -2.08
N ARG A 85 6.90 32.83 -1.49
CA ARG A 85 7.61 34.11 -1.30
C ARG A 85 8.03 34.71 -2.63
N THR A 86 8.63 33.91 -3.51
CA THR A 86 9.06 34.35 -4.83
C THR A 86 7.87 34.83 -5.67
N LEU A 87 6.74 34.11 -5.63
CA LEU A 87 5.50 34.54 -6.29
C LEU A 87 4.96 35.86 -5.72
N LYS A 88 4.99 36.05 -4.39
CA LYS A 88 4.61 37.31 -3.76
C LYS A 88 5.52 38.46 -4.14
N GLU A 89 6.83 38.25 -4.21
CA GLU A 89 7.80 39.27 -4.64
C GLU A 89 7.58 39.64 -6.12
N LEU A 90 7.38 38.66 -7.00
CA LEU A 90 7.03 38.89 -8.40
C LEU A 90 5.71 39.66 -8.53
N SER A 91 4.68 39.32 -7.74
CA SER A 91 3.40 40.05 -7.77
C SER A 91 3.51 41.51 -7.30
N LYS A 92 4.49 41.83 -6.45
CA LYS A 92 4.72 43.19 -5.96
C LYS A 92 5.53 44.05 -6.93
N GLY A 93 6.33 43.45 -7.80
CA GLY A 93 7.07 44.15 -8.85
C GLY A 93 6.27 44.44 -10.12
N ILE A 94 4.98 44.09 -10.15
CA ILE A 94 4.05 44.25 -11.29
C ILE A 94 3.03 45.41 -11.05
N LEU A 95 3.25 46.24 -10.03
CA LEU A 95 2.57 47.54 -9.81
C LEU A 95 3.61 48.66 -9.86
#